data_AF-A0A8K1CSP3-F1
#
_entry.id   AF-A0A8K1CSP3-F1
#
_cell.length_a   1.000
_cell.length_b   1.000
_cell.length_c   1.000
_cell.angle_alpha   90.00
_cell.angle_beta   90.00
_cell.angle_gamma   90.00
#
_symmetry.space_group_name_H-M   'P 1'
#
loop_
_entity.id
_entity.type
_entity.pdbx_description
1 polymer ?
#
loop_
_entity_poly.entity_id
_entity_poly.type
_entity_poly.pdbx_seq_one_letter_code
_entity_poly.pdbx_strand_id
1 'polypeptide(L)'
;MEDLLEKLERERAQLLLAVLEVEDIDRMRTRKRIQSLKDVYEELELVAAAAAPVVHPSEGASNPNPAVLTADFYASYLVVLLLAKNLNDARFLWKRIALETKQESEPLRNVWEIGKALWERDFTAAYAAMSKTWPETLGPVIAVLRQSTRESTAELLSSAYSSISFNDAAHALGFDDEPSLLQYCQALGWSVSSADHMIHPKPLPQTTTRAAALEQLDTISQYVLHLEQNTLVKLQ
;
A
#
# COMPACT_ATOMS: atom_id res chain seq x y z
N MET A 1 -29.16 -9.81 -2.49
CA MET A 1 -28.09 -8.79 -2.66
C MET A 1 -27.73 -8.19 -1.31
N GLU A 2 -28.71 -7.86 -0.47
CA GLU A 2 -28.48 -7.39 0.92
C GLU A 2 -27.66 -8.38 1.78
N ASP A 3 -27.95 -9.68 1.74
CA ASP A 3 -27.16 -10.71 2.46
C ASP A 3 -25.68 -10.77 2.04
N LEU A 4 -25.38 -10.47 0.77
CA LEU A 4 -24.01 -10.44 0.26
C LEU A 4 -23.27 -9.17 0.72
N LEU A 5 -23.98 -8.05 0.77
CA LEU A 5 -23.44 -6.77 1.23
C LEU A 5 -23.08 -6.85 2.72
N GLU A 6 -23.96 -7.38 3.57
CA GLU A 6 -23.66 -7.59 4.98
C GLU A 6 -22.47 -8.54 5.20
N LYS A 7 -22.36 -9.60 4.38
CA LYS A 7 -21.25 -10.54 4.46
C LYS A 7 -19.91 -9.85 4.12
N LEU A 8 -19.89 -9.05 3.06
CA LEU A 8 -18.70 -8.30 2.63
C LEU A 8 -18.30 -7.22 3.64
N GLU A 9 -19.27 -6.55 4.27
CA GLU A 9 -18.97 -5.58 5.34
C GLU A 9 -18.35 -6.25 6.58
N ARG A 10 -18.85 -7.43 6.96
CA ARG A 10 -18.24 -8.23 8.04
C ARG A 10 -16.83 -8.67 7.68
N GLU A 11 -16.62 -9.11 6.45
CA GLU A 11 -15.30 -9.52 5.95
C GLU A 11 -14.31 -8.35 5.94
N ARG A 12 -14.75 -7.17 5.47
CA ARG A 12 -13.99 -5.91 5.57
C ARG A 12 -13.58 -5.61 7.02
N ALA A 13 -14.54 -5.66 7.96
CA ALA A 13 -14.27 -5.34 9.36
C ALA A 13 -13.24 -6.32 9.97
N GLN A 14 -13.38 -7.62 9.67
CA GLN A 14 -12.44 -8.65 10.12
C GLN A 14 -11.04 -8.45 9.55
N LEU A 15 -10.92 -8.16 8.25
CA LEU A 15 -9.63 -7.91 7.61
C LEU A 15 -8.98 -6.62 8.08
N LEU A 16 -9.76 -5.56 8.34
CA LEU A 16 -9.25 -4.33 8.94
C LEU A 16 -8.69 -4.60 10.33
N LEU A 17 -9.42 -5.32 11.19
CA LEU A 17 -8.90 -5.73 12.50
C LEU A 17 -7.62 -6.55 12.37
N ALA A 18 -7.58 -7.52 11.46
CA ALA A 18 -6.40 -8.36 11.22
C ALA A 18 -5.17 -7.60 10.65
N VAL A 19 -5.39 -6.44 10.01
CA VAL A 19 -4.32 -5.53 9.54
C VAL A 19 -3.88 -4.60 10.67
N LEU A 20 -4.76 -4.26 11.61
CA LEU A 20 -4.45 -3.40 12.76
C LEU A 20 -3.77 -4.17 13.91
N GLU A 21 -4.07 -5.45 14.10
CA GLU A 21 -3.47 -6.32 15.13
C GLU A 21 -1.99 -6.70 14.85
N VAL A 22 -1.37 -6.14 13.82
CA VAL A 22 -0.09 -6.63 13.30
C VAL A 22 1.08 -6.35 14.26
N GLU A 23 1.44 -7.37 15.03
CA GLU A 23 2.79 -7.68 15.53
C GLU A 23 3.53 -8.70 14.61
N ASP A 24 2.92 -9.09 13.49
CA ASP A 24 3.37 -10.22 12.65
C ASP A 24 4.71 -9.96 11.92
N ILE A 25 5.68 -10.84 12.17
CA ILE A 25 7.05 -10.83 11.61
C ILE A 25 7.06 -11.13 10.08
N ASP A 26 5.99 -11.71 9.54
CA ASP A 26 5.94 -12.23 8.16
C ASP A 26 5.33 -11.23 7.14
N ARG A 27 6.20 -10.44 6.51
CA ARG A 27 5.86 -9.42 5.49
C ARG A 27 5.02 -9.97 4.32
N MET A 28 5.20 -11.23 3.95
CA MET A 28 4.47 -11.83 2.83
C MET A 28 2.99 -12.02 3.18
N ARG A 29 2.68 -12.37 4.43
CA ARG A 29 1.29 -12.50 4.89
C ARG A 29 0.62 -11.14 4.95
N THR A 30 1.31 -10.14 5.49
CA THR A 30 0.78 -8.77 5.57
C THR A 30 0.45 -8.23 4.19
N ARG A 31 1.35 -8.40 3.20
CA ARG A 31 1.07 -8.01 1.81
C ARG A 31 -0.13 -8.75 1.22
N LYS A 32 -0.24 -10.06 1.45
CA LYS A 32 -1.40 -10.85 0.98
C LYS A 32 -2.70 -10.38 1.61
N ARG A 33 -2.72 -10.10 2.93
CA ARG A 33 -3.90 -9.56 3.63
C ARG A 33 -4.31 -8.20 3.09
N ILE A 34 -3.36 -7.30 2.85
CA ILE A 34 -3.64 -5.98 2.23
C ILE A 34 -4.22 -6.15 0.83
N GLN A 35 -3.72 -7.11 0.05
CA GLN A 35 -4.27 -7.41 -1.26
C GLN A 35 -5.71 -7.93 -1.17
N SER A 36 -5.97 -8.91 -0.30
CA SER A 36 -7.34 -9.41 -0.07
C SER A 36 -8.28 -8.30 0.40
N LEU A 37 -7.80 -7.38 1.26
CA LEU A 37 -8.58 -6.23 1.70
C LEU A 37 -8.93 -5.31 0.52
N LYS A 38 -7.97 -5.00 -0.37
CA LYS A 38 -8.22 -4.26 -1.61
C LYS A 38 -9.30 -4.94 -2.45
N ASP A 39 -9.20 -6.25 -2.65
CA ASP A 39 -10.16 -7.01 -3.45
C ASP A 39 -11.58 -6.93 -2.85
N VAL A 40 -11.72 -7.02 -1.52
CA VAL A 40 -13.03 -6.84 -0.84
C VAL A 40 -13.59 -5.43 -1.03
N TYR A 41 -12.75 -4.39 -1.01
CA TYR A 41 -13.19 -3.01 -1.28
C TYR A 41 -13.67 -2.82 -2.72
N GLU A 42 -13.02 -3.48 -3.69
CA GLU A 42 -13.44 -3.47 -5.10
C GLU A 42 -14.79 -4.17 -5.30
N GLU A 43 -14.96 -5.35 -4.70
CA GLU A 43 -16.22 -6.09 -4.75
C GLU A 43 -17.36 -5.33 -4.06
N LEU A 44 -17.09 -4.69 -2.92
CA LEU A 44 -18.07 -3.82 -2.25
C LEU A 44 -18.52 -2.67 -3.14
N GLU A 45 -17.58 -2.02 -3.84
CA GLU A 45 -17.91 -0.94 -4.77
C GLU A 45 -18.75 -1.45 -5.95
N LEU A 46 -18.40 -2.60 -6.53
CA LEU A 46 -19.14 -3.22 -7.64
C LEU A 46 -20.55 -3.64 -7.24
N VAL A 47 -20.70 -4.29 -6.09
CA VAL A 47 -22.00 -4.73 -5.55
C VAL A 47 -22.87 -3.52 -5.21
N ALA A 48 -22.29 -2.48 -4.58
CA ALA A 48 -23.02 -1.25 -4.31
C ALA A 48 -23.43 -0.52 -5.59
N ALA A 49 -22.59 -0.50 -6.62
CA ALA A 49 -22.95 0.07 -7.92
C ALA A 49 -24.05 -0.74 -8.64
N ALA A 50 -23.99 -2.07 -8.57
CA ALA A 50 -25.00 -2.95 -9.18
C ALA A 50 -26.36 -2.92 -8.46
N ALA A 51 -26.37 -2.62 -7.17
CA ALA A 51 -27.59 -2.46 -6.37
C ALA A 51 -28.31 -1.12 -6.63
N ALA A 52 -27.68 -0.16 -7.33
CA ALA A 52 -28.30 1.12 -7.66
C ALA A 52 -29.44 0.92 -8.70
N PRO A 53 -30.66 1.46 -8.48
CA PRO A 53 -31.68 1.44 -9.51
C PRO A 53 -31.24 2.30 -10.70
N VAL A 54 -31.37 1.77 -11.92
CA VAL A 54 -31.11 2.49 -13.18
C VAL A 54 -32.12 3.64 -13.30
N VAL A 55 -31.76 4.84 -12.86
CA VAL A 55 -32.55 6.05 -13.09
C VAL A 55 -32.18 6.64 -14.46
N HIS A 56 -33.21 6.98 -15.23
CA HIS A 56 -33.12 7.53 -16.59
C HIS A 56 -32.32 8.86 -16.67
N PRO A 57 -31.77 9.22 -17.85
CA PRO A 57 -30.63 10.15 -17.96
C PRO A 57 -30.94 11.65 -17.84
N SER A 58 -32.03 12.08 -17.21
CA SER A 58 -32.50 13.47 -17.33
C SER A 58 -32.22 14.42 -16.15
N GLU A 59 -31.48 14.03 -15.11
CA GLU A 59 -31.09 14.97 -14.05
C GLU A 59 -29.60 14.84 -13.73
N GLY A 60 -28.91 15.98 -13.69
CA GLY A 60 -27.45 16.07 -13.76
C GLY A 60 -26.73 15.27 -12.69
N ALA A 61 -25.75 14.48 -13.17
CA ALA A 61 -24.47 14.10 -12.55
C ALA A 61 -24.38 14.01 -11.01
N SER A 62 -25.43 13.57 -10.32
CA SER A 62 -25.36 13.15 -8.93
C SER A 62 -25.26 11.63 -8.90
N ASN A 63 -24.19 11.15 -8.27
CA ASN A 63 -23.84 9.74 -8.17
C ASN A 63 -25.02 8.96 -7.56
N PRO A 64 -25.63 7.97 -8.24
CA PRO A 64 -26.96 7.46 -7.86
C PRO A 64 -26.96 6.41 -6.74
N ASN A 65 -26.04 6.45 -5.76
CA ASN A 65 -26.16 5.59 -4.58
C ASN A 65 -25.58 6.20 -3.28
N PRO A 66 -26.35 7.01 -2.53
CA PRO A 66 -25.89 7.72 -1.33
C PRO A 66 -25.81 6.87 -0.04
N ALA A 67 -26.27 5.61 -0.03
CA ALA A 67 -26.40 4.85 1.22
C ALA A 67 -25.13 4.09 1.65
N VAL A 68 -24.27 3.69 0.69
CA VAL A 68 -23.09 2.82 0.96
C VAL A 68 -21.78 3.45 0.47
N LEU A 69 -21.83 4.18 -0.65
CA LEU A 69 -20.67 4.85 -1.25
C LEU A 69 -20.44 6.24 -0.62
N THR A 70 -20.31 6.26 0.70
CA THR A 70 -20.05 7.49 1.47
C THR A 70 -18.63 7.98 1.25
N ALA A 71 -18.37 9.27 1.45
CA ALA A 71 -17.02 9.82 1.37
C ALA A 71 -16.00 9.10 2.29
N ASP A 72 -16.45 8.61 3.45
CA ASP A 72 -15.64 7.83 4.39
C ASP A 72 -15.22 6.46 3.82
N PHE A 73 -16.10 5.82 3.04
CA PHE A 73 -15.76 4.58 2.34
C PHE A 73 -14.61 4.83 1.37
N TYR A 74 -14.74 5.84 0.51
CA TYR A 74 -13.69 6.21 -0.44
C TYR A 74 -12.39 6.64 0.25
N ALA A 75 -12.47 7.36 1.37
CA ALA A 75 -11.28 7.73 2.14
C ALA A 75 -10.56 6.47 2.66
N SER A 76 -11.29 5.53 3.24
CA SER A 76 -10.71 4.27 3.72
C SER A 76 -10.14 3.41 2.58
N TYR A 77 -10.84 3.35 1.45
CA TYR A 77 -10.38 2.62 0.28
C TYR A 77 -9.10 3.23 -0.31
N LEU A 78 -9.02 4.57 -0.38
CA LEU A 78 -7.82 5.25 -0.85
C LEU A 78 -6.61 4.93 0.04
N VAL A 79 -6.77 4.91 1.37
CA VAL A 79 -5.69 4.52 2.30
C VAL A 79 -5.23 3.09 2.04
N VAL A 80 -6.16 2.15 1.81
CA VAL A 80 -5.83 0.75 1.49
C VAL A 80 -5.05 0.65 0.17
N LEU A 81 -5.42 1.43 -0.85
CA LEU A 81 -4.66 1.47 -2.11
C LEU A 81 -3.23 2.02 -1.91
N LEU A 82 -3.06 3.03 -1.04
CA LEU A 82 -1.75 3.54 -0.66
C LEU A 82 -0.93 2.48 0.10
N LEU A 83 -1.55 1.72 1.02
CA LEU A 83 -0.93 0.59 1.72
C LEU A 83 -0.48 -0.52 0.77
N ALA A 84 -1.30 -0.82 -0.25
CA ALA A 84 -0.96 -1.77 -1.30
C ALA A 84 0.19 -1.29 -2.22
N LYS A 85 0.66 -0.04 -2.05
CA LYS A 85 1.63 0.65 -2.90
C LYS A 85 1.17 0.79 -4.36
N ASN A 86 -0.14 0.74 -4.61
CA ASN A 86 -0.69 0.89 -5.94
C ASN A 86 -1.18 2.33 -6.16
N LEU A 87 -0.22 3.21 -6.46
CA LEU A 87 -0.49 4.64 -6.64
C LEU A 87 -1.29 4.94 -7.92
N ASN A 88 -1.19 4.08 -8.94
CA ASN A 88 -1.94 4.25 -10.18
C ASN A 88 -3.44 4.08 -9.93
N ASP A 89 -3.82 3.00 -9.25
CA ASP A 89 -5.21 2.71 -8.91
C ASP A 89 -5.79 3.81 -8.02
N ALA A 90 -5.01 4.28 -7.04
CA ALA A 90 -5.40 5.42 -6.19
C ALA A 90 -5.70 6.69 -7.01
N ARG A 91 -4.89 6.98 -8.03
CA ARG A 91 -5.11 8.12 -8.93
C ARG A 91 -6.35 7.97 -9.79
N PHE A 92 -6.59 6.77 -10.32
CA PHE A 92 -7.79 6.51 -11.13
C PHE A 92 -9.06 6.56 -10.30
N LEU A 93 -9.01 6.04 -9.07
CA LEU A 93 -10.10 6.16 -8.11
C LEU A 93 -10.41 7.63 -7.80
N TRP A 94 -9.40 8.44 -7.50
CA TRP A 94 -9.59 9.88 -7.27
C TRP A 94 -10.23 10.58 -8.46
N LYS A 95 -9.86 10.22 -9.69
CA LYS A 95 -10.49 10.80 -10.90
C LYS A 95 -11.96 10.41 -11.05
N ARG A 96 -12.34 9.19 -10.63
CA ARG A 96 -13.70 8.66 -10.75
C ARG A 96 -14.69 9.28 -9.74
N ILE A 97 -14.22 9.65 -8.55
CA ILE A 97 -15.09 10.25 -7.52
C ILE A 97 -15.65 11.59 -8.00
N ALA A 98 -16.94 11.83 -7.75
CA ALA A 98 -17.65 13.07 -8.08
C ALA A 98 -17.05 14.29 -7.37
N LEU A 99 -17.19 15.49 -7.94
CA LEU A 99 -16.54 16.70 -7.40
C LEU A 99 -17.18 17.12 -6.08
N GLU A 100 -18.47 16.89 -5.94
CA GLU A 100 -19.31 17.20 -4.79
C GLU A 100 -18.78 16.46 -3.55
N THR A 101 -18.56 15.15 -3.67
CA THR A 101 -18.01 14.30 -2.61
C THR A 101 -16.59 14.70 -2.19
N LYS A 102 -15.79 15.25 -3.12
CA LYS A 102 -14.43 15.74 -2.84
C LYS A 102 -14.43 17.04 -2.05
N GLN A 103 -15.42 17.90 -2.28
CA GLN A 103 -15.53 19.20 -1.60
C GLN A 103 -16.15 19.05 -0.20
N GLU A 104 -17.08 18.10 -0.06
CA GLU A 104 -17.79 17.85 1.19
C GLU A 104 -16.91 17.19 2.26
N SER A 105 -15.99 16.30 1.87
CA SER A 105 -15.16 15.54 2.80
C SER A 105 -13.73 16.05 2.87
N GLU A 106 -13.43 16.76 3.97
CA GLU A 106 -12.06 17.12 4.33
C GLU A 106 -11.11 15.90 4.49
N PRO A 107 -11.48 14.80 5.19
CA PRO A 107 -10.57 13.68 5.36
C PRO A 107 -10.19 13.03 4.02
N LEU A 108 -11.15 12.86 3.10
CA LEU A 108 -10.89 12.32 1.77
C LEU A 108 -9.83 13.13 1.01
N ARG A 109 -9.94 14.47 1.03
CA ARG A 109 -8.93 15.36 0.42
C ARG A 109 -7.58 15.25 1.11
N ASN A 110 -7.56 15.19 2.44
CA ASN A 110 -6.31 15.04 3.19
C ASN A 110 -5.61 13.72 2.85
N VAL A 111 -6.33 12.61 2.66
CA VAL A 111 -5.71 11.34 2.24
C VAL A 111 -5.13 11.46 0.83
N TRP A 112 -5.83 12.15 -0.08
CA TRP A 112 -5.28 12.38 -1.42
C TRP A 112 -4.01 13.22 -1.42
N GLU A 113 -3.86 14.19 -0.52
CA GLU A 113 -2.61 14.93 -0.34
C GLU A 113 -1.45 14.01 0.06
N ILE A 114 -1.69 12.99 0.91
CA ILE A 114 -0.68 11.96 1.20
C ILE A 114 -0.30 11.23 -0.09
N GLY A 115 -1.30 10.81 -0.88
CA GLY A 115 -1.07 10.11 -2.14
C GLY A 115 -0.26 10.94 -3.15
N LYS A 116 -0.53 12.25 -3.23
CA LYS A 116 0.21 13.19 -4.07
C LYS A 116 1.67 13.34 -3.62
N ALA A 117 1.90 13.53 -2.32
CA ALA A 117 3.25 13.63 -1.76
C ALA A 117 4.06 12.35 -2.01
N LEU A 118 3.44 11.18 -1.83
CA LEU A 118 4.06 9.88 -2.14
C LEU A 118 4.35 9.70 -3.64
N TRP A 119 3.50 10.24 -4.52
CA TRP A 119 3.72 10.24 -5.97
C TRP A 119 4.92 11.09 -6.38
N GLU A 120 5.04 12.29 -5.80
CA GLU A 120 6.17 13.22 -6.02
C GLU A 120 7.45 12.75 -5.30
N ARG A 121 7.36 11.69 -4.48
CA ARG A 121 8.43 11.16 -3.61
C ARG A 121 8.91 12.17 -2.57
N ASP A 122 8.05 13.11 -2.20
CA ASP A 122 8.30 14.01 -1.07
C ASP A 122 7.86 13.33 0.23
N PHE A 123 8.82 12.67 0.88
CA PHE A 123 8.59 11.97 2.13
C PHE A 123 8.28 12.93 3.29
N THR A 124 8.88 14.12 3.30
CA THR A 124 8.63 15.12 4.35
C THR A 124 7.18 15.58 4.31
N ALA A 125 6.69 15.95 3.11
CA ALA A 125 5.29 16.31 2.91
C ALA A 125 4.35 15.14 3.21
N ALA A 126 4.73 13.90 2.86
CA ALA A 126 3.92 12.72 3.14
C ALA A 126 3.77 12.47 4.65
N TYR A 127 4.85 12.52 5.43
CA TYR A 127 4.78 12.34 6.89
C TYR A 127 4.07 13.49 7.60
N ALA A 128 4.22 14.73 7.11
CA ALA A 128 3.46 15.87 7.61
C ALA A 128 1.96 15.69 7.35
N ALA A 129 1.59 15.24 6.15
CA ALA A 129 0.19 14.95 5.82
C ALA A 129 -0.37 13.80 6.67
N MET A 130 0.40 12.73 6.92
CA MET A 130 0.00 11.61 7.79
C MET A 130 -0.16 12.02 9.26
N SER A 131 0.56 13.05 9.72
CA SER A 131 0.52 13.51 11.13
C SER A 131 -0.65 14.46 11.45
N LYS A 132 -1.53 14.74 10.47
CA LYS A 132 -2.76 15.51 10.68
C LYS A 132 -3.76 14.77 11.58
N THR A 133 -4.77 15.48 12.06
CA THR A 133 -5.88 14.88 12.82
C THR A 133 -6.79 14.08 11.87
N TRP A 134 -7.00 12.81 12.20
CA TRP A 134 -7.84 11.89 11.43
C TRP A 134 -9.07 11.44 12.19
N PRO A 135 -10.16 11.07 11.49
CA PRO A 135 -11.28 10.37 12.10
C PRO A 135 -10.83 9.06 12.76
N GLU A 136 -11.53 8.65 13.82
CA GLU A 136 -11.21 7.45 14.63
C GLU A 136 -11.13 6.17 13.78
N THR A 137 -11.87 6.11 12.68
CA THR A 137 -11.87 4.99 11.73
C THR A 137 -10.62 4.92 10.85
N LEU A 138 -10.00 6.06 10.53
CA LEU A 138 -8.87 6.16 9.60
C LEU A 138 -7.52 6.28 10.32
N GLY A 139 -7.52 6.88 11.52
CA GLY A 139 -6.33 7.05 12.35
C GLY A 139 -5.45 5.81 12.47
N PRO A 140 -5.98 4.63 12.86
CA PRO A 140 -5.15 3.45 13.05
C PRO A 140 -4.60 2.92 11.71
N VAL A 141 -5.37 2.98 10.63
CA VAL A 141 -4.93 2.54 9.29
C VAL A 141 -3.82 3.45 8.74
N ILE A 142 -3.90 4.75 9.00
CA ILE A 142 -2.88 5.73 8.61
C ILE A 142 -1.60 5.56 9.44
N ALA A 143 -1.71 5.18 10.71
CA ALA A 143 -0.55 4.82 11.52
C ALA A 143 0.19 3.60 10.93
N VAL A 144 -0.54 2.57 10.51
CA VAL A 144 0.02 1.41 9.80
C VAL A 144 0.67 1.85 8.47
N LEU A 145 0.05 2.76 7.72
CA LEU A 145 0.63 3.30 6.49
C LEU A 145 1.94 4.04 6.76
N ARG A 146 1.99 4.86 7.81
CA ARG A 146 3.21 5.57 8.23
C ARG A 146 4.33 4.59 8.57
N GLN A 147 4.03 3.57 9.36
CA GLN A 147 5.02 2.54 9.73
C GLN A 147 5.50 1.76 8.50
N SER A 148 4.58 1.29 7.65
CA SER A 148 4.93 0.55 6.43
C SER A 148 5.78 1.38 5.48
N THR A 149 5.49 2.68 5.36
CA THR A 149 6.30 3.62 4.55
C THR A 149 7.71 3.76 5.13
N ARG A 150 7.84 3.93 6.46
CA ARG A 150 9.15 4.00 7.14
C ARG A 150 9.98 2.75 6.96
N GLU A 151 9.39 1.58 7.18
CA GLU A 151 10.07 0.30 7.00
C GLU A 151 10.55 0.11 5.55
N SER A 152 9.68 0.45 4.59
CA SER A 152 10.02 0.38 3.16
C SER A 152 11.14 1.34 2.78
N THR A 153 11.14 2.55 3.32
CA THR A 153 12.20 3.52 3.10
C THR A 153 13.50 3.08 3.77
N ALA A 154 13.44 2.52 4.99
CA ALA A 154 14.61 1.97 5.65
C ALA A 154 15.23 0.82 4.84
N GLU A 155 14.42 -0.08 4.30
CA GLU A 155 14.89 -1.14 3.39
C GLU A 155 15.56 -0.57 2.14
N LEU A 156 14.94 0.45 1.53
CA LEU A 156 15.52 1.13 0.37
C LEU A 156 16.86 1.77 0.71
N LEU A 157 16.96 2.47 1.84
CA LEU A 157 18.22 3.05 2.30
C LEU A 157 19.29 1.97 2.54
N SER A 158 18.91 0.84 3.14
CA SER A 158 19.82 -0.29 3.39
C SER A 158 20.34 -0.96 2.13
N SER A 159 19.58 -0.92 1.04
CA SER A 159 19.95 -1.55 -0.23
C SER A 159 20.65 -0.60 -1.19
N ALA A 160 20.33 0.69 -1.14
CA ALA A 160 20.84 1.69 -2.09
C ALA A 160 22.08 2.44 -1.59
N TYR A 161 22.27 2.58 -0.27
CA TYR A 161 23.33 3.41 0.29
C TYR A 161 24.26 2.62 1.21
N SER A 162 25.57 2.72 0.97
CA SER A 162 26.60 2.26 1.91
C SER A 162 26.86 3.29 3.03
N SER A 163 26.56 4.56 2.78
CA SER A 163 26.71 5.67 3.72
C SER A 163 25.73 6.77 3.30
N ILE A 164 25.03 7.37 4.25
CA ILE A 164 24.08 8.46 4.02
C ILE A 164 24.26 9.55 5.09
N SER A 165 24.04 10.81 4.71
CA SER A 165 24.09 11.93 5.65
C SER A 165 22.95 11.84 6.66
N PHE A 166 23.18 12.40 7.85
CA PHE A 166 22.15 12.48 8.88
C PHE A 166 20.87 13.17 8.39
N ASN A 167 21.02 14.31 7.70
CA ASN A 167 19.90 15.11 7.23
C ASN A 167 19.06 14.38 6.19
N ASP A 168 19.71 13.71 5.22
CA ASP A 168 18.99 12.98 4.18
C ASP A 168 18.26 11.75 4.75
N ALA A 169 18.86 11.07 5.73
CA ALA A 169 18.21 9.98 6.44
C ALA A 169 17.02 10.46 7.28
N ALA A 170 17.15 11.61 7.95
CA ALA A 170 16.07 12.25 8.70
C ALA A 170 14.88 12.59 7.79
N HIS A 171 15.14 13.23 6.64
CA HIS A 171 14.13 13.53 5.63
C HIS A 171 13.45 12.28 5.06
N ALA A 172 14.23 11.23 4.76
CA ALA A 172 13.69 9.99 4.19
C ALA A 172 12.80 9.22 5.18
N LEU A 173 13.16 9.20 6.46
CA LEU A 173 12.43 8.47 7.51
C LEU A 173 11.35 9.32 8.22
N GLY A 174 11.35 10.64 7.99
CA GLY A 174 10.38 11.56 8.58
C GLY A 174 10.54 11.71 10.08
N PHE A 175 11.79 11.93 10.52
CA PHE A 175 12.13 12.30 11.88
C PHE A 175 12.70 13.72 11.88
N ASP A 176 12.13 14.59 12.68
CA ASP A 176 12.67 15.94 12.91
C ASP A 176 13.70 15.93 14.06
N ASP A 177 13.58 14.95 14.97
CA ASP A 177 14.42 14.81 16.15
C ASP A 177 15.62 13.89 15.91
N GLU A 178 16.81 14.41 16.21
CA GLU A 178 18.05 13.65 16.13
C GLU A 178 18.09 12.39 17.01
N PRO A 179 17.73 12.43 18.31
CA PRO A 179 17.82 11.25 19.17
C PRO A 179 16.86 10.12 18.76
N SER A 180 15.68 10.46 18.25
CA SER A 180 14.69 9.47 17.79
C SER A 180 15.16 8.73 16.55
N LEU A 181 15.84 9.44 15.62
CA LEU A 181 16.44 8.81 14.45
C LEU A 181 17.55 7.84 14.87
N LEU A 182 18.40 8.22 15.81
CA LEU A 182 19.49 7.36 16.31
C LEU A 182 18.95 6.09 16.96
N GLN A 183 17.92 6.20 17.81
CA GLN A 183 17.29 5.04 18.43
C GLN A 183 16.70 4.09 17.39
N TYR A 184 16.05 4.63 16.36
CA TYR A 184 15.50 3.83 15.27
C TYR A 184 16.60 3.13 14.45
N CYS A 185 17.68 3.84 14.12
CA CYS A 185 18.83 3.29 13.41
C CYS A 185 19.53 2.18 14.21
N GLN A 186 19.66 2.37 15.53
CA GLN A 186 20.21 1.35 16.43
C GLN A 186 19.33 0.10 16.51
N ALA A 187 18.00 0.28 16.55
CA ALA A 187 17.05 -0.84 16.52
C ALA A 187 17.15 -1.65 15.22
N LEU A 188 17.44 -0.99 14.09
CA LEU A 188 17.70 -1.62 12.80
C LEU A 188 19.12 -2.21 12.67
N GLY A 189 19.99 -1.99 13.66
CA GLY A 189 21.38 -2.47 13.63
C GLY A 189 22.28 -1.70 12.67
N TRP A 190 21.95 -0.44 12.36
CA TRP A 190 22.79 0.45 11.54
C TRP A 190 23.88 1.09 12.41
N SER A 191 25.08 1.24 11.87
CA SER A 191 26.17 1.92 12.59
C SER A 191 26.14 3.42 12.30
N VAL A 192 26.16 4.22 13.36
CA VAL A 192 26.20 5.68 13.28
C VAL A 192 27.60 6.15 13.64
N SER A 193 28.28 6.86 12.74
CA SER A 193 29.52 7.58 13.05
C SER A 193 29.17 8.97 13.55
N SER A 194 29.23 9.19 14.88
CA SER A 194 28.99 10.51 15.47
C SER A 194 30.08 11.53 15.12
N ALA A 195 31.25 11.08 14.65
CA ALA A 195 32.35 11.95 14.26
C ALA A 195 32.14 12.58 12.87
N ASP A 196 31.47 11.87 11.96
CA ASP A 196 31.31 12.27 10.56
C ASP A 196 29.87 12.73 10.22
N HIS A 197 28.92 12.65 11.17
CA HIS A 197 27.48 12.83 10.94
C HIS A 197 26.92 11.94 9.81
N MET A 198 27.43 10.71 9.72
CA MET A 198 27.06 9.74 8.70
C MET A 198 26.44 8.49 9.33
N ILE A 199 25.41 7.97 8.67
CA ILE A 199 24.75 6.71 9.00
C ILE A 199 25.17 5.68 7.96
N HIS A 200 25.52 4.48 8.43
CA HIS A 200 25.87 3.35 7.59
C HIS A 200 24.79 2.27 7.73
N PRO A 201 23.84 2.23 6.79
CA PRO A 201 22.84 1.18 6.75
C PRO A 201 23.49 -0.20 6.58
N LYS A 202 23.01 -1.18 7.34
CA LYS A 202 23.43 -2.57 7.15
C LYS A 202 22.62 -3.18 6.00
N PRO A 203 23.25 -3.65 4.91
CA PRO A 203 22.51 -4.25 3.82
C PRO A 203 21.79 -5.51 4.32
N LEU A 204 20.48 -5.58 4.06
CA LEU A 204 19.72 -6.80 4.28
C LEU A 204 20.29 -7.90 3.37
N PRO A 205 20.49 -9.12 3.87
CA PRO A 205 20.98 -10.22 3.04
C PRO A 205 19.99 -10.42 1.90
N GLN A 206 20.45 -10.22 0.67
CA GLN A 206 19.65 -10.50 -0.52
C GLN A 206 19.38 -12.00 -0.55
N THR A 207 18.15 -12.40 -0.23
CA THR A 207 17.70 -13.81 -0.33
C THR A 207 17.43 -14.15 -1.79
N THR A 208 18.44 -14.07 -2.65
CA THR A 208 18.33 -14.40 -4.08
C THR A 208 19.38 -15.42 -4.43
N THR A 209 18.99 -16.70 -4.43
CA THR A 209 19.54 -17.66 -5.43
C THR A 209 18.80 -19.00 -5.49
N ARG A 210 18.29 -19.55 -4.38
CA ARG A 210 17.93 -20.99 -4.36
C ARG A 210 16.56 -21.34 -4.93
N ALA A 211 15.53 -20.52 -4.69
CA ALA A 211 14.18 -20.77 -5.22
C ALA A 211 14.11 -20.50 -6.74
N ALA A 212 14.70 -19.39 -7.19
CA ALA A 212 14.81 -19.08 -8.63
C ALA A 212 15.58 -20.15 -9.41
N ALA A 213 16.60 -20.79 -8.81
CA ALA A 213 17.33 -21.89 -9.43
C ALA A 213 16.47 -23.15 -9.64
N LEU A 214 15.53 -23.45 -8.73
CA LEU A 214 14.62 -24.60 -8.88
C LEU A 214 13.57 -24.36 -9.96
N GLU A 215 12.99 -23.16 -10.02
CA GLU A 215 12.06 -22.77 -11.08
C GLU A 215 12.73 -22.76 -12.46
N GLN A 216 14.00 -22.32 -12.53
CA GLN A 216 14.79 -22.39 -13.76
C GLN A 216 15.02 -23.84 -14.22
N LEU A 217 15.30 -24.77 -13.30
CA LEU A 217 15.48 -26.19 -13.64
C LEU A 217 14.18 -26.82 -14.16
N ASP A 218 13.03 -26.51 -13.55
CA ASP A 218 11.74 -26.99 -14.04
C ASP A 218 11.43 -26.44 -15.44
N THR A 219 11.70 -25.15 -15.66
CA THR A 219 11.53 -24.51 -16.98
C THR A 219 12.41 -25.16 -18.06
N ILE A 220 13.68 -25.45 -17.73
CA ILE A 220 14.59 -26.14 -18.66
C ILE A 220 14.07 -27.55 -18.98
N SER A 221 13.60 -28.28 -17.96
CA SER A 221 13.02 -29.62 -18.15
C SER A 221 11.81 -29.59 -19.08
N GLN A 222 10.88 -28.64 -18.87
CA GLN A 222 9.73 -28.43 -19.74
C GLN A 222 10.13 -28.06 -21.18
N TYR A 223 11.18 -27.24 -21.35
CA TYR A 223 11.67 -26.84 -22.67
C TYR A 223 12.30 -28.01 -23.43
N VAL A 224 13.10 -28.84 -22.76
CA VAL A 224 13.69 -30.06 -23.35
C VAL A 224 12.59 -31.04 -23.77
N LEU A 225 11.61 -31.29 -22.89
CA LEU A 225 10.47 -32.16 -23.22
C LEU A 225 9.70 -31.63 -24.44
N HIS A 226 9.45 -30.32 -24.51
CA HIS A 226 8.79 -29.70 -25.64
C HIS A 226 9.57 -29.87 -26.95
N LEU A 227 10.90 -29.68 -26.91
CA LEU A 227 11.76 -29.86 -28.08
C LEU A 227 11.79 -31.32 -28.55
N GLU A 228 11.90 -32.28 -27.64
CA GLU A 228 11.88 -33.70 -27.97
C GLU A 228 10.56 -34.09 -28.67
N GLN A 229 9.42 -33.69 -28.11
CA GLN A 229 8.10 -33.94 -28.71
C GLN A 229 7.99 -33.34 -30.12
N ASN A 230 8.49 -32.11 -30.32
CA ASN A 230 8.43 -31.42 -31.61
C ASN A 230 9.36 -32.06 -32.66
N THR A 231 10.50 -32.59 -32.23
CA THR A 231 11.42 -33.32 -33.13
C THR A 231 10.86 -34.66 -33.57
N LEU A 232 10.17 -35.39 -32.69
CA LEU A 232 9.52 -36.67 -33.04
C LEU A 232 8.35 -36.47 -34.02
N VAL A 233 7.60 -35.38 -33.90
CA VAL A 233 6.50 -35.04 -34.82
C VAL A 233 6.99 -34.69 -36.22
N LYS A 234 8.21 -34.16 -36.37
CA LYS A 234 8.80 -33.81 -37.68
C LYS A 234 9.45 -35.00 -38.41
N LEU A 235 9.63 -36.13 -37.73
CA LEU A 235 10.26 -37.35 -38.25
C LEU A 235 9.24 -38.43 -38.68
N GLN A 236 7.95 -38.20 -38.48
CA GLN A 236 6.84 -38.98 -39.07
C GLN A 236 6.29 -38.27 -40.31
#